data_AF-A0A183D4L7-F1
#
_entry.id   AF-A0A183D4L7-F1
#
_cell.length_a   1.000
_cell.length_b   1.000
_cell.length_c   1.000
_cell.angle_alpha   90.00
_cell.angle_beta   90.00
_cell.angle_gamma   90.00
#
_symmetry.space_group_name_H-M   'P 1'
#
loop_
_entity.id
_entity.type
_entity.pdbx_description
1 polymer ?
#
loop_
_entity_poly.entity_id
_entity_poly.type
_entity_poly.pdbx_seq_one_letter_code
_entity_poly.pdbx_strand_id
1 'polypeptide(L)'
;LDTKGKVISAKSKRFQAATSGQQTTLTVLNVDNDVQGIYTLKVSNELGEAQCKINIEVVESPGTPARPVIEKQEFDSVSLKWAAVPGSTKYIVEMKKVGF
;
A
#
# COMPACT_ATOMS: atom_id res chain seq x y z
N LEU A 1 1.50 16.83 12.14
CA LEU A 1 0.25 16.54 12.88
C LEU A 1 -0.25 15.17 12.45
N ASP A 2 -1.07 14.48 13.25
CA ASP A 2 -1.76 13.26 12.84
C ASP A 2 -2.97 13.58 11.93
N THR A 3 -3.71 12.56 11.50
CA THR A 3 -4.91 12.69 10.64
C THR A 3 -6.04 13.51 11.28
N LYS A 4 -5.95 13.80 12.58
CA LYS A 4 -6.91 14.61 13.35
C LYS A 4 -6.37 16.00 13.68
N GLY A 5 -5.24 16.39 13.10
CA GLY A 5 -4.61 17.68 13.36
C GLY A 5 -3.90 17.78 14.72
N LYS A 6 -3.68 16.67 15.42
CA LYS A 6 -2.98 16.66 16.72
C LYS A 6 -1.47 16.54 16.53
N VAL A 7 -0.68 17.14 17.43
CA VAL A 7 0.78 16.96 17.45
C VAL A 7 1.11 15.48 17.67
N ILE A 8 1.97 14.92 16.82
CA ILE A 8 2.44 13.54 16.93
C ILE A 8 3.34 13.47 18.17
N SER A 9 2.95 12.67 19.15
CA SER A 9 3.73 12.48 20.36
C SER A 9 4.81 11.43 20.16
N ALA A 10 5.91 11.51 20.92
CA ALA A 10 6.99 10.52 20.89
C ALA A 10 6.54 9.09 21.28
N LYS A 11 5.39 8.94 21.93
CA LYS A 11 4.80 7.64 22.33
C LYS A 11 3.81 7.08 21.30
N SER A 12 3.56 7.79 20.20
CA SER A 12 2.64 7.36 19.17
C SER A 12 3.17 6.07 18.51
N LYS A 13 2.37 5.00 18.56
CA LYS A 13 2.69 3.74 17.88
C LYS A 13 2.44 3.82 16.38
N ARG A 14 1.41 4.58 15.97
CA ARG A 14 0.93 4.67 14.58
C ARG A 14 1.76 5.65 13.74
N PHE A 15 1.94 6.86 14.24
CA PHE A 15 2.73 7.91 13.58
C PHE A 15 4.07 8.07 14.28
N GLN A 16 5.18 7.93 13.55
CA GLN A 16 6.52 8.05 14.10
C GLN A 16 7.32 9.03 13.25
N ALA A 17 7.80 10.11 13.87
CA ALA A 17 8.65 11.10 13.20
C ALA A 17 10.07 10.95 13.71
N ALA A 18 11.03 10.84 12.79
CA ALA A 18 12.45 10.75 13.10
C ALA A 18 13.25 11.68 12.22
N THR A 19 14.24 12.36 12.78
CA THR A 19 15.18 13.22 12.04
C THR A 19 16.57 12.67 12.20
N SER A 20 17.28 12.52 11.09
CA SER A 20 18.69 12.15 11.03
C SER A 20 19.42 13.12 10.10
N GLY A 21 20.29 13.94 10.68
CA GLY A 21 20.97 15.02 9.95
C GLY A 21 19.97 15.97 9.29
N GLN A 22 20.01 16.07 7.97
CA GLN A 22 19.13 16.94 7.15
C GLN A 22 17.88 16.22 6.61
N GLN A 23 17.64 14.98 7.04
CA GLN A 23 16.49 14.19 6.60
C GLN A 23 15.51 13.98 7.75
N THR A 24 14.25 14.32 7.52
CA THR A 24 13.14 13.99 8.43
C THR A 24 12.22 13.00 7.74
N THR A 25 11.95 11.88 8.41
CA THR A 25 11.05 10.81 7.94
C THR A 25 9.83 10.75 8.84
N LEU A 26 8.64 10.73 8.25
CA LEU A 26 7.38 10.40 8.91
C LEU A 26 6.94 9.00 8.48
N THR A 27 6.93 8.07 9.42
CA THR A 27 6.43 6.71 9.21
C THR A 27 5.00 6.59 9.75
N VAL A 28 4.09 6.08 8.92
CA VAL A 28 2.71 5.77 9.30
C VAL A 28 2.53 4.26 9.24
N LEU A 29 2.26 3.65 10.39
CA LEU A 29 1.98 2.22 10.53
C LEU A 29 0.48 1.95 10.50
N ASN A 30 0.10 0.73 10.13
CA ASN A 30 -1.31 0.30 10.02
C ASN A 30 -2.13 1.31 9.19
N VAL A 31 -1.70 1.50 7.95
CA VAL A 31 -2.37 2.40 7.01
C VAL A 31 -3.72 1.80 6.63
N ASP A 32 -4.75 2.64 6.72
CA ASP A 32 -6.14 2.34 6.36
C ASP A 32 -6.75 3.61 5.76
N ASN A 33 -7.99 3.55 5.28
CA ASN A 33 -8.71 4.64 4.61
C ASN A 33 -8.71 5.97 5.38
N ASP A 34 -8.58 5.98 6.71
CA ASP A 34 -8.51 7.22 7.50
C ASP A 34 -7.20 8.01 7.30
N VAL A 35 -6.20 7.40 6.68
CA VAL A 35 -4.91 8.02 6.30
C VAL A 35 -4.98 8.64 4.91
N GLN A 36 -6.02 8.35 4.13
CA GLN A 36 -6.17 8.94 2.80
C GLN A 36 -6.40 10.46 2.88
N GLY A 37 -5.80 11.20 1.95
CA GLY A 37 -6.02 12.63 1.81
C GLY A 37 -4.77 13.42 1.40
N ILE A 38 -4.91 14.73 1.41
CA ILE A 38 -3.83 15.66 1.05
C ILE A 38 -3.07 16.09 2.31
N TYR A 39 -1.81 15.70 2.37
CA TYR A 39 -0.88 16.09 3.43
C TYR A 39 -0.09 17.32 2.97
N THR A 40 0.11 18.27 3.88
CA THR A 40 0.96 19.43 3.62
C THR A 40 2.22 19.33 4.46
N LEU A 41 3.37 19.22 3.80
CA LEU A 41 4.68 19.35 4.44
C LEU A 41 5.08 20.82 4.40
N LYS A 42 5.43 21.37 5.56
CA LYS A 42 5.81 22.76 5.74
C LYS A 42 7.15 22.83 6.45
N VAL A 43 8.08 23.61 5.91
CA VAL A 43 9.41 23.85 6.46
C VAL A 43 9.59 25.36 6.59
N SER A 44 9.95 25.83 7.78
CA SER A 44 10.15 27.25 8.05
C SER A 44 11.49 27.52 8.70
N ASN A 45 12.13 28.63 8.33
CA ASN A 45 13.30 29.20 8.99
C ASN A 45 13.09 30.71 9.22
N GLU A 46 14.09 31.41 9.73
CA GLU A 46 14.00 32.86 10.02
C GLU A 46 13.76 33.74 8.79
N LEU A 47 14.07 33.23 7.59
CA LEU A 47 13.96 33.97 6.33
C LEU A 47 12.64 33.68 5.59
N GLY A 48 11.88 32.68 6.03
CA GLY A 48 10.60 32.35 5.42
C GLY A 48 10.20 30.88 5.54
N GLU A 49 9.33 30.47 4.62
CA GLU A 49 8.66 29.17 4.65
C GLU A 49 8.54 28.58 3.25
N ALA A 50 8.71 27.26 3.17
CA ALA A 50 8.41 26.45 2.00
C ALA A 50 7.37 25.38 2.36
N GLN A 51 6.46 25.09 1.41
CA GLN A 51 5.42 24.08 1.58
C GLN A 51 5.24 23.23 0.33
N CYS A 52 4.91 21.95 0.51
CA CYS A 52 4.49 21.06 -0.57
C CYS A 52 3.28 20.20 -0.14
N LYS A 53 2.45 19.85 -1.13
CA LYS A 53 1.26 19.01 -0.95
C LYS A 53 1.54 17.61 -1.47
N ILE A 54 1.14 16.60 -0.72
CA ILE A 54 1.33 15.18 -1.00
C ILE A 54 -0.03 14.52 -0.96
N ASN A 55 -0.49 13.97 -2.08
CA ASN A 55 -1.73 13.19 -2.13
C ASN A 55 -1.42 11.75 -1.71
N ILE A 56 -2.07 11.27 -0.65
CA ILE A 56 -1.97 9.89 -0.19
C ILE A 56 -3.28 9.18 -0.51
N GLU A 57 -3.20 8.09 -1.27
CA GLU A 57 -4.32 7.21 -1.57
C GLU A 57 -4.06 5.83 -0.98
N VAL A 58 -5.06 5.27 -0.31
CA VAL A 58 -4.97 3.93 0.27
C VAL A 58 -5.80 3.00 -0.60
N VAL A 59 -5.11 2.22 -1.43
CA VAL A 59 -5.75 1.22 -2.29
C VAL A 59 -5.85 -0.07 -1.50
N GLU A 60 -7.05 -0.65 -1.45
CA GLU A 60 -7.25 -1.96 -0.85
C GLU A 60 -6.44 -3.02 -1.59
N SER A 61 -5.95 -4.01 -0.85
CA SER A 61 -5.35 -5.19 -1.47
C SER A 61 -6.33 -5.80 -2.46
N PRO A 62 -5.86 -6.22 -3.65
CA PRO A 62 -6.76 -6.88 -4.59
C PRO A 62 -7.40 -8.10 -3.94
N GLY A 63 -8.69 -8.28 -4.23
CA GLY A 63 -9.45 -9.43 -3.74
C GLY A 63 -8.87 -10.78 -4.18
N THR A 64 -9.40 -11.86 -3.59
CA THR A 64 -9.03 -13.22 -3.99
C THR A 64 -9.47 -13.49 -5.43
N PRO A 65 -8.60 -13.98 -6.32
CA PRO A 65 -9.01 -14.40 -7.64
C PRO A 65 -10.02 -15.54 -7.56
N ALA A 66 -10.97 -15.55 -8.50
CA ALA A 66 -11.87 -16.68 -8.65
C ALA A 66 -11.09 -17.96 -8.97
N ARG A 67 -11.67 -19.12 -8.64
CA ARG A 67 -11.07 -20.41 -8.96
C ARG A 67 -10.80 -20.48 -10.46
N PRO A 68 -9.54 -20.75 -10.89
CA PRO A 68 -9.23 -20.86 -12.30
C PRO A 68 -9.95 -22.06 -12.92
N VAL A 69 -10.38 -21.89 -14.16
CA VAL A 69 -11.00 -22.93 -14.98
C VAL A 69 -10.00 -23.40 -16.04
N ILE A 70 -10.13 -24.66 -16.46
CA ILE A 70 -9.32 -25.19 -17.57
C ILE A 70 -9.91 -24.65 -18.87
N GLU A 71 -9.11 -23.91 -19.62
CA GLU A 71 -9.47 -23.43 -20.96
C GLU A 71 -9.05 -24.42 -22.03
N LYS A 72 -7.87 -25.03 -21.89
CA LYS A 72 -7.36 -26.04 -22.82
C LYS A 72 -6.54 -27.08 -22.08
N GLN A 73 -6.66 -28.34 -22.50
CA GLN A 73 -5.83 -29.44 -22.01
C GLN A 73 -5.15 -30.12 -23.20
N GLU A 74 -3.84 -30.29 -23.11
CA GLU A 74 -3.01 -31.01 -24.07
C GLU A 74 -2.34 -32.20 -23.37
N PHE A 75 -1.48 -32.92 -24.09
CA PHE A 75 -0.82 -34.10 -23.56
C PHE A 75 0.15 -33.78 -22.40
N ASP A 76 0.86 -32.66 -22.50
CA ASP A 76 1.89 -32.22 -21.55
C ASP A 76 1.63 -30.84 -20.96
N SER A 77 0.53 -30.17 -21.35
CA SER A 77 0.23 -28.80 -20.94
C SER A 77 -1.25 -28.60 -20.59
N VAL A 78 -1.51 -27.59 -19.76
CA VAL A 78 -2.87 -27.12 -19.44
C VAL A 78 -2.87 -25.60 -19.46
N SER A 79 -3.86 -25.01 -20.13
CA SER A 79 -4.13 -23.58 -20.09
C SER A 79 -5.25 -23.30 -19.11
N LEU A 80 -5.01 -22.38 -18.19
CA LEU A 80 -5.95 -21.96 -17.15
C LEU A 80 -6.45 -20.54 -17.43
N LYS A 81 -7.70 -20.28 -17.09
CA LYS A 81 -8.35 -18.98 -17.25
C LYS A 81 -9.07 -18.57 -15.97
N TRP A 82 -9.01 -17.30 -15.62
CA TRP A 82 -9.75 -16.71 -14.51
C TRP A 82 -10.09 -15.25 -14.82
N ALA A 83 -11.03 -14.69 -14.06
CA ALA A 83 -11.36 -13.27 -14.16
C ALA A 83 -10.27 -12.43 -13.49
N ALA A 84 -9.90 -11.31 -14.13
CA ALA A 84 -8.98 -10.36 -13.53
C ALA A 84 -9.60 -9.73 -12.27
N VAL A 85 -8.83 -9.63 -11.21
CA VAL A 85 -9.23 -8.95 -9.99
C VAL A 85 -8.82 -7.48 -10.08
N PRO A 86 -9.75 -6.52 -9.85
CA PRO A 86 -9.40 -5.11 -9.77
C PRO A 86 -8.28 -4.86 -8.75
N GLY A 87 -7.26 -4.09 -9.14
CA GLY A 87 -6.10 -3.80 -8.30
C GLY A 87 -4.99 -4.87 -8.34
N SER A 88 -5.21 -6.03 -8.98
CA SER A 88 -4.15 -7.04 -9.12
C SER A 88 -3.17 -6.68 -10.22
N THR A 89 -1.88 -6.72 -9.89
CA THR A 89 -0.79 -6.55 -10.86
C THR A 89 -0.08 -7.86 -11.18
N LYS A 90 -0.26 -8.91 -10.35
CA LYS A 90 0.40 -10.21 -10.46
C LYS A 90 -0.52 -11.33 -9.93
N TYR A 91 -0.33 -12.54 -10.43
CA TYR A 91 -1.00 -13.76 -9.97
C TYR A 91 0.05 -14.86 -9.74
N ILE A 92 -0.19 -15.72 -8.75
CA ILE A 92 0.61 -16.92 -8.48
C ILE A 92 -0.29 -18.12 -8.73
N VAL A 93 0.21 -19.09 -9.49
CA VAL A 93 -0.49 -20.36 -9.74
C VAL A 93 0.23 -21.45 -8.97
N GLU A 94 -0.47 -22.05 -8.01
CA GLU A 94 0.05 -23.18 -7.24
C GLU A 94 -0.57 -24.48 -7.76
N MET A 95 0.28 -25.46 -8.06
CA MET A 95 -0.14 -26.78 -8.53
C MET A 95 0.29 -27.85 -7.53
N LYS A 96 -0.64 -28.73 -7.16
CA LYS A 96 -0.37 -29.89 -6.32
C LYS A 96 -0.78 -31.17 -7.04
N LYS A 97 0.16 -32.08 -7.27
CA LYS A 97 -0.15 -33.44 -7.74
C LYS A 97 -0.81 -34.22 -6.60
N VAL A 98 -1.98 -34.80 -6.86
CA VAL A 98 -2.69 -35.63 -5.87
C VAL A 98 -2.86 -37.03 -6.45
N GLY A 99 -2.09 -37.98 -5.90
CA GLY A 99 -2.24 -39.43 -6.16
C GLY A 99 -1.86 -39.92 -7.56
N PHE A 100 -1.68 -41.25 -7.65
CA PHE A 100 -1.63 -42.03 -8.90
C PHE A 100 -2.92 -42.84 -9.01
#